data_AF-A0A2V9ZDZ6-F1
#
_entry.id   AF-A0A2V9ZDZ6-F1
#
_cell.length_a   1.000
_cell.length_b   1.000
_cell.length_c   1.000
_cell.angle_alpha   90.00
_cell.angle_beta   90.00
_cell.angle_gamma   90.00
#
_symmetry.space_group_name_H-M   'P 1'
#
loop_
_entity.id
_entity.type
_entity.pdbx_description
1 polymer ?
#
loop_
_entity_poly.entity_id
_entity_poly.type
_entity_poly.pdbx_seq_one_letter_code
_entity_poly.pdbx_strand_id
1 'polypeptide(L)' 'MYRNNLVPATLKLEAMAEESYQAGKSNVLNVIDAQRRTSDIKRAYLDSLFNFHSAFASLEEIVGEPLGP' A
#
# COMPACT_ATOMS: atom_id res chain seq x y z
N MET A 1 -9.68 -3.38 1.04
CA MET A 1 -9.53 -1.90 0.99
C MET A 1 -8.20 -1.48 0.36
N TYR A 2 -7.05 -1.93 0.87
CA TYR A 2 -5.73 -1.52 0.34
C TYR A 2 -5.46 -1.94 -1.12
N ARG A 3 -5.52 -3.25 -1.43
CA ARG A 3 -5.16 -3.80 -2.76
C ARG A 3 -5.96 -3.20 -3.91
N ASN A 4 -7.27 -3.04 -3.73
CA ASN A 4 -8.17 -2.65 -4.82
C ASN A 4 -8.41 -1.14 -4.92
N ASN A 5 -8.15 -0.38 -3.84
CA ASN A 5 -8.51 1.05 -3.80
C ASN A 5 -7.29 1.92 -3.49
N LEU A 6 -6.67 1.76 -2.31
CA LEU A 6 -5.66 2.71 -1.83
C LEU A 6 -4.35 2.64 -2.62
N VAL A 7 -3.83 1.44 -2.90
CA VAL A 7 -2.58 1.29 -3.66
C VAL A 7 -2.71 1.81 -5.10
N PRO A 8 -3.77 1.45 -5.87
CA PRO A 8 -3.97 2.04 -7.19
C PRO A 8 -4.19 3.56 -7.16
N ALA A 9 -4.91 4.08 -6.15
CA ALA A 9 -5.15 5.51 -6.03
C ALA A 9 -3.86 6.30 -5.81
N THR A 10 -2.95 5.83 -4.94
CA THR A 10 -1.67 6.50 -4.71
C THR A 10 -0.76 6.45 -5.93
N LEU A 11 -0.75 5.34 -6.68
CA LEU A 11 -0.01 5.25 -7.93
C LEU A 11 -0.51 6.25 -8.97
N LYS A 12 -1.83 6.44 -9.06
CA LYS A 12 -2.40 7.47 -9.95
C LYS A 12 -1.99 8.88 -9.53
N LEU A 13 -1.99 9.17 -8.22
CA LEU A 13 -1.57 10.48 -7.70
C LEU A 13 -0.09 10.75 -7.94
N GLU A 14 0.76 9.73 -7.81
CA GLU A 14 2.19 9.81 -8.13
C GLU A 14 2.42 10.12 -9.61
N ALA A 15 1.73 9.43 -10.52
CA ALA A 15 1.80 9.70 -11.95
C ALA A 15 1.36 11.15 -12.29
N MET A 16 0.28 11.63 -11.67
CA MET A 16 -0.19 13.01 -11.86
C MET A 16 0.82 14.05 -11.33
N ALA A 17 1.54 13.75 -10.26
CA ALA A 17 2.59 14.61 -9.72
C ALA A 17 3.79 14.67 -10.67
N GLU A 18 4.18 13.55 -11.26
CA GLU A 18 5.23 13.49 -12.28
C GLU A 18 4.84 14.28 -13.54
N GLU A 19 3.63 14.10 -14.06
CA GLU A 19 3.11 14.87 -15.20
C GLU A 19 3.10 16.38 -14.92
N SER A 20 2.67 16.77 -13.71
CA SER A 20 2.64 18.18 -13.30
C SER A 20 4.04 18.79 -13.21
N TYR A 21 5.01 18.03 -12.71
CA TYR A 21 6.40 18.44 -12.65
C TYR A 21 7.02 18.58 -14.06
N GLN A 22 6.81 17.59 -14.93
CA GLN A 22 7.29 17.61 -16.32
C GLN A 22 6.70 18.78 -17.11
N ALA A 23 5.45 19.14 -16.85
CA ALA A 23 4.80 20.29 -17.45
C ALA A 23 5.24 21.64 -16.85
N GLY A 24 6.14 21.65 -15.84
CA GLY A 24 6.57 22.87 -15.13
C GLY A 24 5.48 23.49 -14.24
N LYS A 25 4.39 22.76 -13.97
CA LYS A 25 3.23 23.22 -13.19
C LYS A 25 3.39 22.99 -11.68
N SER A 26 4.34 22.14 -11.29
CA SER A 26 4.67 21.89 -9.88
C SER A 26 6.17 21.72 -9.69
N ASN A 27 6.65 21.89 -8.45
CA ASN A 27 8.03 21.62 -8.11
C ASN A 27 8.31 20.11 -7.97
N VAL A 28 9.58 19.75 -7.87
CA VAL A 28 10.04 18.36 -7.67
C VAL A 28 9.70 17.79 -6.30
N LEU A 29 9.54 18.63 -5.26
CA LEU A 29 9.16 18.17 -3.91
C LEU A 29 7.77 17.53 -3.92
N ASN A 30 6.85 17.99 -4.77
CA ASN A 30 5.54 17.35 -4.92
C ASN A 30 5.64 15.92 -5.45
N VAL A 31 6.61 15.63 -6.32
CA VAL A 31 6.87 14.26 -6.81
C VAL A 31 7.41 13.40 -5.68
N ILE A 32 8.40 13.91 -4.94
CA ILE A 32 9.01 13.20 -3.80
C ILE A 32 7.96 12.89 -2.73
N ASP A 33 7.10 13.85 -2.41
CA ASP A 33 6.02 13.65 -1.44
C ASP A 33 4.99 12.61 -1.93
N ALA A 34 4.66 12.61 -3.22
CA ALA A 34 3.74 11.61 -3.78
C ALA A 34 4.35 10.20 -3.74
N GLN A 35 5.63 10.05 -4.12
CA GLN A 35 6.38 8.80 -4.05
C GLN A 35 6.47 8.28 -2.59
N ARG A 36 6.75 9.17 -1.63
CA ARG A 36 6.77 8.82 -0.21
C ARG A 36 5.42 8.29 0.26
N ARG A 37 4.33 8.99 -0.08
CA ARG A 37 2.97 8.55 0.28
C ARG A 37 2.62 7.20 -0.33
N THR A 38 2.97 6.96 -1.60
CA THR A 38 2.79 5.65 -2.22
C THR A 38 3.55 4.56 -1.47
N SER A 39 4.80 4.82 -1.10
CA SER A 39 5.62 3.88 -0.32
C SER A 39 4.96 3.55 1.03
N ASP A 40 4.50 4.58 1.75
CA ASP A 40 3.83 4.42 3.04
C ASP A 40 2.54 3.57 2.92
N ILE A 41 1.72 3.80 1.90
CA ILE A 41 0.50 3.01 1.67
C ILE A 41 0.82 1.56 1.28
N LYS A 42 1.85 1.33 0.45
CA LYS A 42 2.30 -0.03 0.12
C LYS A 42 2.80 -0.77 1.35
N ARG A 43 3.54 -0.11 2.23
CA ARG A 43 4.00 -0.67 3.50
C ARG A 43 2.82 -1.05 4.40
N ALA A 44 1.88 -0.13 4.60
CA ALA A 44 0.68 -0.38 5.40
C ALA A 44 -0.16 -1.56 4.86
N TYR A 45 -0.21 -1.73 3.53
CA TYR A 45 -0.85 -2.90 2.92
C TYR A 45 -0.14 -4.20 3.29
N LEU A 46 1.20 -4.25 3.17
CA LEU A 46 1.98 -5.43 3.51
C LEU A 46 1.87 -5.77 5.00
N ASP A 47 1.94 -4.77 5.88
CA ASP A 47 1.77 -4.96 7.32
C ASP A 47 0.37 -5.51 7.64
N SER A 48 -0.68 -5.00 6.98
CA SER A 48 -2.03 -5.52 7.12
C SER A 48 -2.17 -6.97 6.64
N LEU A 49 -1.49 -7.33 5.54
CA LEU A 49 -1.52 -8.69 5.01
C LEU A 49 -0.78 -9.66 5.93
N PHE A 50 0.38 -9.24 6.43
CA PHE A 50 1.15 -10.00 7.41
C PHE A 50 0.32 -10.25 8.67
N ASN A 51 -0.26 -9.20 9.26
CA ASN A 51 -1.09 -9.31 10.47
C ASN A 51 -2.27 -10.27 10.27
N PHE A 52 -2.91 -10.24 9.09
CA PHE A 52 -3.97 -11.18 8.75
C PHE A 52 -3.47 -12.63 8.76
N HIS A 53 -2.37 -12.92 8.08
CA HIS A 53 -1.81 -14.28 8.04
C HIS A 53 -1.29 -14.74 9.40
N SER A 54 -0.67 -13.85 10.19
CA SER A 54 -0.24 -14.16 11.55
C SER A 54 -1.43 -14.50 12.45
N ALA A 55 -2.51 -13.70 12.40
CA ALA A 55 -3.71 -13.98 13.18
C ALA A 55 -4.38 -15.30 12.75
N PHE A 56 -4.37 -15.59 11.44
CA PHE A 56 -4.88 -16.86 10.93
C PHE A 56 -4.06 -18.05 11.43
N ALA A 57 -2.72 -17.97 11.35
CA ALA A 57 -1.84 -19.03 11.86
C ALA A 57 -1.99 -19.23 13.38
N SER A 58 -2.14 -18.15 14.17
CA SER A 58 -2.42 -18.26 15.60
C SER A 58 -3.76 -18.94 15.88
N LEU A 59 -4.76 -18.73 15.03
CA LEU A 59 -6.04 -19.43 15.14
C LEU A 59 -5.88 -20.93 14.84
N GLU A 60 -5.13 -21.29 13.79
CA GLU A 60 -4.81 -22.69 13.47
C GLU A 60 -4.06 -23.39 14.62
N GLU A 61 -3.11 -22.70 15.25
CA GLU A 61 -2.39 -23.23 16.42
C GLU A 61 -3.34 -23.53 17.59
N ILE A 62 -4.31 -22.65 17.85
CA ILE A 62 -5.30 -22.83 18.92
C ILE A 62 -6.26 -23.99 18.61
N VAL A 63 -6.68 -24.12 17.35
CA VAL A 63 -7.59 -25.19 16.93
C VAL A 63 -6.87 -26.54 16.80
N GLY A 64 -5.57 -26.54 16.54
CA GLY A 64 -4.75 -27.74 16.41
C GLY A 64 -4.88 -28.45 15.05
N GLU A 65 -5.63 -27.87 14.11
CA GLU A 65 -5.79 -28.34 12.74
C GLU A 65 -5.66 -27.17 11.76
N PRO A 66 -5.11 -27.39 10.55
CA PRO A 66 -5.06 -26.37 9.51
C PRO A 66 -6.48 -26.02 9.07
N LEU A 67 -6.79 -24.73 9.03
CA LEU A 67 -8.13 -24.19 8.77
C LEU A 67 -8.32 -23.74 7.32
N GLY A 68 -7.27 -23.76 6.50
CA GLY A 68 -7.47 -23.52 5.07
C GLY A 68 -6.22 -23.32 4.21
N PRO A 69 -6.45 -23.11 2.89
CA PRO A 69 -7.68 -22.57 2.31
C PRO A 69 -8.92 -23.48 2.33
#